data_AF-A0A927WBJ2-F1
#
_entry.id   AF-A0A927WBJ2-F1
#
_cell.length_a   1.000
_cell.length_b   1.000
_cell.length_c   1.000
_cell.angle_alpha   90.00
_cell.angle_beta   90.00
_cell.angle_gamma   90.00
#
_symmetry.space_group_name_H-M   'P 1'
#
loop_
_entity.id
_entity.type
_entity.pdbx_description
1 polymer ?
#
loop_
_entity_poly.entity_id
_entity_poly.type
_entity_poly.pdbx_seq_one_letter_code
_entity_poly.pdbx_strand_id
1 'polypeptide(L)'
;KNQKKLLITDTTMRDAQQSLMATRVRSRDMFNIAKATSAYGRDLFSLEMWGGATFDTAYRFLKESPWERLEELRKRIPNVMFQMLIRGANGVGYKNYPDNVIREFIRESSKSGIDIFRIFDSLNWLKGIETSLDEVLNCGKLAEVALCYTGDILDVTRDKYSLEYYVNKAKEIEKMGAHILAIKDMSALLKPYAAKKLIKALKNEISIPIHLHTHDTTGNGVATVLMAADAGVDIVDTTFNSMSGLTSQPALNSVVAALENTDRDTGINVSEIQKLSNYWDAVRPVYEQFESGLKSGRAEIYKYEIPGGQYSNLKPQVESFGLGHRFEEVKSMYKEVNNMVGDIIKVTPSSKMVGDMAIFMVQNGLTSENICEKGRNMAFPDSAVSYFKGMMGQPEGGFPEELQKIVLKGEKAITDRPGELLPPEDFNKIEEYLKDKYKYNPSKKDVISYALYPEVFEDFLKFVSEYGDVSRMGSDVFFHGLAEGETCEVEVAEGKTLIVQFIEIGKLDSEGYRTLAFEINGNRREIKIKDKTASALKSNGSDNSIKMANAEDKLEIGASIPGTIIKVLVEKGQQVKEGESLLTIEAMKMETNIVASMDGTIDSILVSEGQQVKTGQLLVKLK
;
A
#
# COMPACT_ATOMS: atom_id res chain seq x y z
N LYS A 1 -24.43 -1.51 24.01
CA LYS A 1 -24.88 -1.72 25.41
C LYS A 1 -26.27 -2.36 25.51
N ASN A 2 -27.39 -1.69 25.20
CA ASN A 2 -28.72 -2.30 25.36
C ASN A 2 -29.06 -3.38 24.32
N GLN A 3 -28.26 -3.51 23.25
CA GLN A 3 -28.46 -4.50 22.20
C GLN A 3 -27.90 -5.85 22.65
N LYS A 4 -28.76 -6.88 22.66
CA LYS A 4 -28.33 -8.28 22.90
C LYS A 4 -27.67 -8.89 21.66
N LYS A 5 -28.12 -8.47 20.46
CA LYS A 5 -27.57 -8.88 19.16
C LYS A 5 -26.11 -8.47 18.98
N LEU A 6 -25.36 -9.23 18.19
CA LEU A 6 -24.07 -8.79 17.69
C LEU A 6 -24.27 -7.72 16.60
N LEU A 7 -23.63 -6.57 16.77
CA LEU A 7 -23.62 -5.52 15.75
C LEU A 7 -22.46 -5.73 14.78
N ILE A 8 -22.65 -5.33 13.52
CA ILE A 8 -21.65 -5.54 12.46
C ILE A 8 -21.27 -4.22 11.81
N THR A 9 -19.97 -3.99 11.66
CA THR A 9 -19.40 -3.02 10.73
C THR A 9 -18.96 -3.73 9.46
N ASP A 10 -19.38 -3.23 8.30
CA ASP A 10 -18.86 -3.69 7.01
C ASP A 10 -17.59 -2.92 6.64
N THR A 11 -16.55 -3.63 6.20
CA THR A 11 -15.26 -3.02 5.80
C THR A 11 -14.96 -3.14 4.31
N THR A 12 -15.95 -3.57 3.51
CA THR A 12 -15.78 -3.84 2.06
C THR A 12 -15.20 -2.64 1.30
N MET A 13 -15.67 -1.43 1.61
CA MET A 13 -15.25 -0.20 0.89
C MET A 13 -13.89 0.36 1.35
N ARG A 14 -13.29 -0.17 2.43
CA ARG A 14 -12.02 0.34 3.00
C ARG A 14 -10.99 -0.74 3.23
N ASP A 15 -11.11 -1.56 4.27
CA ASP A 15 -10.01 -2.46 4.67
C ASP A 15 -9.90 -3.71 3.81
N ALA A 16 -11.04 -4.23 3.35
CA ALA A 16 -11.08 -5.42 2.53
C ALA A 16 -10.27 -5.23 1.24
N GLN A 17 -10.58 -4.18 0.49
CA GLN A 17 -9.87 -3.85 -0.73
C GLN A 17 -8.42 -3.40 -0.48
N GLN A 18 -8.14 -2.77 0.67
CA GLN A 18 -6.77 -2.44 1.07
C GLN A 18 -5.92 -3.70 1.27
N SER A 19 -6.53 -4.77 1.78
CA SER A 19 -5.86 -6.03 2.08
C SER A 19 -5.71 -6.96 0.87
N LEU A 20 -6.76 -7.03 0.03
CA LEU A 20 -6.84 -7.95 -1.10
C LEU A 20 -6.25 -7.38 -2.39
N MET A 21 -6.53 -6.11 -2.69
CA MET A 21 -6.32 -5.51 -4.02
C MET A 21 -5.65 -4.14 -3.95
N ALA A 22 -4.68 -4.00 -3.04
CA ALA A 22 -3.84 -2.81 -2.89
C ALA A 22 -4.61 -1.47 -2.83
N THR A 23 -5.81 -1.47 -2.24
CA THR A 23 -6.66 -0.26 -2.10
C THR A 23 -7.13 0.32 -3.44
N ARG A 24 -7.26 -0.49 -4.50
CA ARG A 24 -7.54 0.00 -5.85
C ARG A 24 -9.02 0.17 -6.20
N VAL A 25 -9.97 -0.24 -5.36
CA VAL A 25 -11.41 -0.06 -5.66
C VAL A 25 -11.73 1.42 -5.82
N ARG A 26 -12.31 1.74 -6.99
CA ARG A 26 -12.64 3.10 -7.41
C ARG A 26 -13.98 3.56 -6.87
N SER A 27 -14.14 4.88 -6.78
CA SER A 27 -15.35 5.50 -6.25
C SER A 27 -16.59 5.11 -7.05
N ARG A 28 -16.47 5.01 -8.38
CA ARG A 28 -17.58 4.63 -9.27
C ARG A 28 -18.26 3.32 -8.86
N ASP A 29 -17.48 2.29 -8.55
CA ASP A 29 -18.03 0.99 -8.17
C ASP A 29 -18.69 1.02 -6.78
N MET A 30 -18.14 1.82 -5.86
CA MET A 30 -18.79 2.07 -4.57
C MET A 30 -20.12 2.83 -4.76
N PHE A 31 -20.16 3.82 -5.65
CA PHE A 31 -21.35 4.63 -5.93
C PHE A 31 -22.47 3.82 -6.58
N ASN A 32 -22.11 2.86 -7.44
CA ASN A 32 -23.05 2.00 -8.14
C ASN A 32 -23.82 1.09 -7.17
N ILE A 33 -23.16 0.58 -6.12
CA ILE A 33 -23.80 -0.27 -5.11
C ILE A 33 -24.34 0.48 -3.88
N ALA A 34 -24.03 1.78 -3.75
CA ALA A 34 -24.36 2.56 -2.55
C ALA A 34 -25.84 2.52 -2.16
N LYS A 35 -26.77 2.71 -3.11
CA LYS A 35 -28.22 2.69 -2.80
C LYS A 35 -28.68 1.31 -2.30
N ALA A 36 -28.17 0.24 -2.89
CA ALA A 36 -28.48 -1.12 -2.43
C ALA A 36 -27.87 -1.37 -1.05
N THR A 37 -26.65 -0.87 -0.80
CA THR A 37 -25.98 -0.95 0.51
C THR A 37 -26.79 -0.22 1.58
N SER A 38 -27.31 0.97 1.27
CA SER A 38 -28.21 1.73 2.14
C SER A 38 -29.49 0.96 2.49
N ALA A 39 -30.08 0.27 1.50
CA ALA A 39 -31.33 -0.48 1.67
C ALA A 39 -31.14 -1.84 2.39
N TYR A 40 -30.21 -2.66 1.91
CA TYR A 40 -29.99 -4.03 2.38
C TYR A 40 -29.01 -4.11 3.56
N GLY A 41 -28.15 -3.11 3.74
CA GLY A 41 -27.22 -2.97 4.87
C GLY A 41 -27.72 -2.02 5.96
N ARG A 42 -29.01 -1.66 5.97
CA ARG A 42 -29.61 -0.70 6.92
C ARG A 42 -29.42 -1.04 8.40
N ASP A 43 -29.21 -2.32 8.71
CA ASP A 43 -29.03 -2.83 10.07
C ASP A 43 -27.56 -2.95 10.50
N LEU A 44 -26.62 -2.57 9.62
CA LEU A 44 -25.20 -2.46 9.95
C LEU A 44 -24.99 -1.32 10.95
N PHE A 45 -24.07 -1.52 11.89
CA PHE A 45 -23.64 -0.47 12.81
C PHE A 45 -22.96 0.67 12.07
N SER A 46 -22.01 0.33 11.20
CA SER A 46 -21.33 1.31 10.35
C SER A 46 -20.82 0.69 9.05
N LEU A 47 -20.51 1.56 8.09
CA LEU A 47 -19.68 1.25 6.94
C LEU A 47 -18.31 1.86 7.17
N GLU A 48 -17.27 1.05 7.27
CA GLU A 48 -15.92 1.54 7.22
C GLU A 48 -15.55 1.78 5.75
N MET A 49 -15.50 3.06 5.37
CA MET A 49 -15.43 3.48 3.96
C MET A 49 -14.35 4.53 3.69
N TRP A 50 -13.59 4.93 4.71
CA TRP A 50 -12.59 6.01 4.60
C TRP A 50 -11.39 5.86 5.55
N GLY A 51 -10.37 6.69 5.32
CA GLY A 51 -9.13 6.63 6.08
C GLY A 51 -8.25 5.44 5.69
N GLY A 52 -7.29 5.07 6.56
CA GLY A 52 -6.26 4.11 6.19
C GLY A 52 -5.48 4.55 4.94
N ALA A 53 -5.31 3.67 3.96
CA ALA A 53 -4.59 3.97 2.71
C ALA A 53 -5.48 4.57 1.60
N THR A 54 -6.81 4.67 1.80
CA THR A 54 -7.72 5.09 0.71
C THR A 54 -7.50 6.54 0.30
N PHE A 55 -7.14 7.41 1.24
CA PHE A 55 -6.94 8.84 0.98
C PHE A 55 -5.79 9.12 0.01
N ASP A 56 -4.59 8.60 0.30
CA ASP A 56 -3.42 8.69 -0.58
C ASP A 56 -3.65 7.95 -1.89
N THR A 57 -4.22 6.74 -1.82
CA THR A 57 -4.41 5.90 -3.02
C THR A 57 -5.38 6.53 -4.02
N ALA A 58 -6.45 7.18 -3.54
CA ALA A 58 -7.42 7.86 -4.39
C ALA A 58 -6.73 8.92 -5.27
N TYR A 59 -5.95 9.83 -4.66
CA TYR A 59 -5.22 10.84 -5.41
C TYR A 59 -4.06 10.26 -6.23
N ARG A 60 -3.24 9.41 -5.61
CA ARG A 60 -1.98 8.94 -6.20
C ARG A 60 -2.20 8.02 -7.39
N PHE A 61 -3.06 7.02 -7.24
CA PHE A 61 -3.18 5.92 -8.19
C PHE A 61 -4.51 5.93 -8.94
N LEU A 62 -5.61 6.31 -8.29
CA LEU A 62 -6.94 6.27 -8.90
C LEU A 62 -7.32 7.59 -9.59
N LYS A 63 -6.53 8.65 -9.34
CA LYS A 63 -6.70 9.99 -9.92
C LYS A 63 -8.10 10.55 -9.67
N GLU A 64 -8.60 10.35 -8.45
CA GLU A 64 -9.91 10.82 -8.00
C GLU A 64 -9.82 11.38 -6.57
N SER A 65 -10.77 12.25 -6.20
CA SER A 65 -10.78 12.87 -4.89
C SER A 65 -11.42 11.94 -3.83
N PRO A 66 -10.72 11.61 -2.74
CA PRO A 66 -11.33 10.88 -1.64
C PRO A 66 -12.45 11.68 -0.98
N TRP A 67 -12.40 13.03 -1.01
CA TRP A 67 -13.45 13.87 -0.43
C TRP A 67 -14.76 13.75 -1.21
N GLU A 68 -14.69 13.74 -2.54
CA GLU A 68 -15.86 13.52 -3.39
C GLU A 68 -16.44 12.12 -3.18
N ARG A 69 -15.57 11.11 -3.03
CA ARG A 69 -15.99 9.76 -2.63
C ARG A 69 -16.82 9.78 -1.36
N LEU A 70 -16.33 10.46 -0.32
CA LEU A 70 -17.02 10.56 0.97
C LEU A 70 -18.39 11.24 0.81
N GLU A 71 -18.43 12.41 0.19
CA GLU A 71 -19.65 13.21 0.12
C GLU A 71 -20.72 12.58 -0.77
N GLU A 72 -20.31 11.94 -1.87
CA GLU A 72 -21.25 11.26 -2.75
C GLU A 72 -21.78 9.96 -2.15
N LEU A 73 -20.94 9.18 -1.46
CA LEU A 73 -21.43 8.05 -0.66
C LEU A 73 -22.37 8.52 0.44
N ARG A 74 -22.06 9.63 1.11
CA ARG A 74 -22.89 10.17 2.20
C ARG A 74 -24.29 10.52 1.74
N LYS A 75 -24.42 11.12 0.55
CA LYS A 75 -25.73 11.42 -0.08
C LYS A 75 -26.49 10.14 -0.42
N ARG A 76 -25.80 9.12 -0.94
CA ARG A 76 -26.42 7.86 -1.41
C ARG A 76 -26.77 6.89 -0.28
N ILE A 77 -26.10 7.00 0.85
CA ILE A 77 -26.28 6.16 2.03
C ILE A 77 -26.54 7.08 3.23
N PRO A 78 -27.74 7.63 3.43
CA PRO A 78 -27.99 8.60 4.49
C PRO A 78 -28.26 7.98 5.88
N ASN A 79 -28.47 6.66 5.95
CA ASN A 79 -29.05 5.97 7.11
C ASN A 79 -28.05 5.12 7.93
N VAL A 80 -26.84 4.87 7.43
CA VAL A 80 -25.82 4.05 8.11
C VAL A 80 -24.65 4.93 8.50
N MET A 81 -24.08 4.74 9.70
CA MET A 81 -22.92 5.55 10.14
C MET A 81 -21.70 5.30 9.25
N PHE A 82 -20.94 6.35 8.94
CA PHE A 82 -19.67 6.22 8.24
C PHE A 82 -18.51 6.19 9.22
N GLN A 83 -17.70 5.14 9.13
CA GLN A 83 -16.51 4.95 9.94
C GLN A 83 -15.24 5.17 9.11
N MET A 84 -14.24 5.78 9.74
CA MET A 84 -12.89 5.86 9.19
C MET A 84 -11.82 5.37 10.16
N LEU A 85 -10.71 4.91 9.60
CA LEU A 85 -9.48 4.63 10.34
C LEU A 85 -8.53 5.84 10.28
N ILE A 86 -8.14 6.37 11.44
CA ILE A 86 -7.22 7.51 11.56
C ILE A 86 -6.05 7.18 12.51
N ARG A 87 -4.84 7.53 12.09
CA ARG A 87 -3.64 7.46 12.96
C ARG A 87 -3.61 8.71 13.84
N GLY A 88 -3.52 8.54 15.16
CA GLY A 88 -3.64 9.65 16.12
C GLY A 88 -2.72 10.84 15.82
N ALA A 89 -1.43 10.58 15.60
CA ALA A 89 -0.43 11.62 15.34
C ALA A 89 -0.26 11.99 13.86
N ASN A 90 -0.70 11.13 12.93
CA ASN A 90 -0.40 11.24 11.51
C ASN A 90 -1.63 11.48 10.62
N GLY A 91 -2.84 11.44 11.19
CA GLY A 91 -4.08 11.49 10.43
C GLY A 91 -4.16 10.33 9.42
N VAL A 92 -4.22 10.69 8.14
CA VAL A 92 -4.15 9.74 7.01
C VAL A 92 -2.81 9.79 6.27
N GLY A 93 -1.82 10.51 6.80
CA GLY A 93 -0.50 10.77 6.23
C GLY A 93 0.62 9.80 6.62
N TYR A 94 1.84 9.96 6.08
CA TYR A 94 3.00 9.10 6.39
C TYR A 94 4.09 9.78 7.23
N LYS A 95 3.98 11.08 7.51
CA LYS A 95 4.87 11.82 8.42
C LYS A 95 4.09 12.33 9.62
N ASN A 96 4.77 12.92 10.60
CA ASN A 96 4.09 13.67 11.65
C ASN A 96 3.63 15.03 11.13
N TYR A 97 2.49 15.48 11.64
CA TYR A 97 1.93 16.77 11.31
C TYR A 97 1.75 17.59 12.60
N PRO A 98 1.84 18.92 12.51
CA PRO A 98 1.47 19.77 13.64
C PRO A 98 -0.01 19.59 13.96
N ASP A 99 -0.38 19.86 15.21
CA ASP A 99 -1.72 19.61 15.75
C ASP A 99 -2.83 20.27 14.93
N ASN A 100 -2.59 21.47 14.40
CA ASN A 100 -3.60 22.19 13.62
C ASN A 100 -3.99 21.46 12.33
N VAL A 101 -3.08 20.70 11.70
CA VAL A 101 -3.39 19.86 10.52
C VAL A 101 -4.29 18.70 10.90
N ILE A 102 -3.96 17.99 11.98
CA ILE A 102 -4.78 16.87 12.46
C ILE A 102 -6.18 17.33 12.86
N ARG A 103 -6.25 18.44 13.60
CA ARG A 103 -7.51 19.02 14.05
C ARG A 103 -8.39 19.44 12.87
N GLU A 104 -7.80 20.14 11.91
CA GLU A 104 -8.55 20.63 10.76
C GLU A 104 -9.02 19.50 9.83
N PHE A 105 -8.21 18.46 9.68
CA PHE A 105 -8.60 17.25 8.96
C PHE A 105 -9.81 16.56 9.61
N ILE A 106 -9.83 16.43 10.95
CA ILE A 106 -10.95 15.82 11.68
C ILE A 106 -12.22 16.68 11.54
N ARG A 107 -12.10 18.00 11.66
CA ARG A 107 -13.23 18.93 11.47
C ARG A 107 -13.85 18.80 10.09
N GLU A 108 -13.02 18.81 9.05
CA GLU A 108 -13.52 18.71 7.68
C GLU A 108 -14.09 17.33 7.38
N SER A 109 -13.46 16.26 7.88
CA SER A 109 -13.98 14.88 7.77
C SER A 109 -15.35 14.72 8.44
N SER A 110 -15.51 15.32 9.64
CA SER A 110 -16.77 15.34 10.38
C SER A 110 -17.88 16.05 9.60
N LYS A 111 -17.58 17.22 9.00
CA LYS A 111 -18.52 18.00 8.17
C LYS A 111 -18.91 17.27 6.89
N SER A 112 -17.96 16.60 6.25
CA SER A 112 -18.22 15.83 5.02
C SER A 112 -18.96 14.51 5.25
N GLY A 113 -19.12 14.07 6.51
CA GLY A 113 -20.06 13.02 6.88
C GLY A 113 -19.49 11.78 7.55
N ILE A 114 -18.24 11.82 8.05
CA ILE A 114 -17.72 10.80 8.95
C ILE A 114 -18.41 10.91 10.32
N ASP A 115 -18.86 9.76 10.84
CA ASP A 115 -19.58 9.65 12.10
C ASP A 115 -18.73 9.01 13.20
N ILE A 116 -17.91 8.03 12.83
CA ILE A 116 -17.05 7.26 13.73
C ILE A 116 -15.61 7.40 13.31
N PHE A 117 -14.78 7.85 14.24
CA PHE A 117 -13.33 7.92 14.06
C PHE A 117 -12.70 6.81 14.90
N ARG A 118 -12.19 5.78 14.22
CA ARG A 118 -11.34 4.76 14.86
C ARG A 118 -9.92 5.29 14.92
N ILE A 119 -9.52 5.76 16.09
CA ILE A 119 -8.23 6.39 16.36
C ILE A 119 -7.28 5.34 16.93
N PHE A 120 -6.12 5.14 16.29
CA PHE A 120 -5.09 4.23 16.80
C PHE A 120 -3.72 4.89 16.77
N ASP A 121 -2.80 4.36 17.57
CA ASP A 121 -1.38 4.66 17.53
C ASP A 121 -0.59 3.38 17.20
N SER A 122 0.47 3.50 16.40
CA SER A 122 1.19 2.32 15.91
C SER A 122 1.97 1.55 16.98
N LEU A 123 2.12 2.14 18.18
CA LEU A 123 2.83 1.58 19.32
C LEU A 123 1.92 1.47 20.56
N ASN A 124 0.59 1.65 20.41
CA ASN A 124 -0.37 1.85 21.51
C ASN A 124 0.03 2.96 22.49
N TRP A 125 0.76 3.97 22.01
CA TRP A 125 1.18 5.09 22.82
C TRP A 125 0.05 6.11 22.95
N LEU A 126 -0.62 6.13 24.11
CA LEU A 126 -1.84 6.92 24.32
C LEU A 126 -1.62 8.44 24.19
N LYS A 127 -0.42 8.96 24.45
CA LYS A 127 -0.11 10.37 24.16
C LYS A 127 -0.26 10.70 22.67
N GLY A 128 0.09 9.75 21.80
CA GLY A 128 0.00 9.90 20.34
C GLY A 128 -1.43 10.07 19.82
N ILE A 129 -2.46 9.74 20.60
CA ILE A 129 -3.86 9.85 20.17
C ILE A 129 -4.60 11.07 20.76
N GLU A 130 -4.04 11.77 21.75
CA GLU A 130 -4.73 12.81 22.52
C GLU A 130 -5.33 13.92 21.64
N THR A 131 -4.52 14.48 20.72
CA THR A 131 -4.98 15.55 19.81
C THR A 131 -6.15 15.11 18.93
N SER A 132 -6.09 13.88 18.40
CA SER A 132 -7.17 13.34 17.57
C SER A 132 -8.42 13.05 18.38
N LEU A 133 -8.26 12.44 19.56
CA LEU A 133 -9.38 12.11 20.44
C LEU A 133 -10.12 13.38 20.85
N ASP A 134 -9.38 14.37 21.37
CA ASP A 134 -9.93 15.67 21.79
C ASP A 134 -10.72 16.33 20.65
N GLU A 135 -10.17 16.39 19.43
CA GLU A 135 -10.89 17.03 18.33
C GLU A 135 -12.15 16.27 17.89
N VAL A 136 -12.12 14.92 17.90
CA VAL A 136 -13.32 14.12 17.58
C VAL A 136 -14.43 14.37 18.61
N LEU A 137 -14.07 14.45 19.90
CA LEU A 137 -15.01 14.78 20.97
C LEU A 137 -15.57 16.20 20.79
N ASN A 138 -14.72 17.19 20.48
CA ASN A 138 -15.12 18.57 20.22
C ASN A 138 -16.04 18.70 18.99
N CYS A 139 -15.85 17.84 17.99
CA CYS A 139 -16.72 17.75 16.81
C CYS A 139 -18.08 17.07 17.10
N GLY A 140 -18.30 16.52 18.29
CA GLY A 140 -19.52 15.80 18.65
C GLY A 140 -19.70 14.47 17.92
N LYS A 141 -18.61 13.83 17.50
CA LYS A 141 -18.60 12.55 16.76
C LYS A 141 -18.19 11.39 17.66
N LEU A 142 -18.39 10.16 17.20
CA LEU A 142 -18.04 8.96 17.96
C LEU A 142 -16.53 8.68 17.88
N ALA A 143 -15.84 9.01 18.95
CA ALA A 143 -14.46 8.57 19.19
C ALA A 143 -14.40 7.10 19.60
N GLU A 144 -13.83 6.27 18.72
CA GLU A 144 -13.48 4.88 18.98
C GLU A 144 -11.96 4.76 19.08
N VAL A 145 -11.42 4.49 20.27
CA VAL A 145 -9.97 4.35 20.45
C VAL A 145 -9.58 2.89 20.35
N ALA A 146 -8.62 2.60 19.48
CA ALA A 146 -8.19 1.23 19.20
C ALA A 146 -6.89 0.86 19.91
N LEU A 147 -6.91 -0.29 20.58
CA LEU A 147 -5.73 -1.02 21.01
C LEU A 147 -5.31 -2.03 19.95
N CYS A 148 -4.14 -1.83 19.38
CA CYS A 148 -3.54 -2.82 18.49
C CYS A 148 -3.14 -4.07 19.27
N TYR A 149 -3.60 -5.23 18.83
CA TYR A 149 -3.30 -6.52 19.44
C TYR A 149 -2.03 -7.12 18.83
N THR A 150 -1.14 -7.59 19.69
CA THR A 150 0.09 -8.31 19.33
C THR A 150 0.41 -9.40 20.37
N GLY A 151 1.28 -10.32 20.00
CA GLY A 151 1.63 -11.46 20.85
C GLY A 151 0.48 -12.46 21.04
N ASP A 152 0.50 -13.16 22.15
CA ASP A 152 -0.51 -14.15 22.52
C ASP A 152 -0.75 -14.10 24.04
N ILE A 153 -1.90 -13.58 24.47
CA ILE A 153 -2.25 -13.47 25.90
C ILE A 153 -2.44 -14.83 26.61
N LEU A 154 -2.39 -15.93 25.86
CA LEU A 154 -2.39 -17.29 26.40
C LEU A 154 -0.97 -17.85 26.59
N ASP A 155 0.04 -17.22 25.99
CA ASP A 155 1.44 -17.59 26.15
C ASP A 155 2.04 -16.86 27.34
N VAL A 156 2.17 -17.57 28.46
CA VAL A 156 2.74 -17.02 29.70
C VAL A 156 4.26 -16.75 29.62
N THR A 157 4.93 -17.20 28.55
CA THR A 157 6.37 -16.92 28.34
C THR A 157 6.62 -15.56 27.67
N ARG A 158 5.58 -14.91 27.14
CA ARG A 158 5.61 -13.56 26.57
C ARG A 158 4.69 -12.64 27.37
N ASP A 159 5.18 -12.11 28.49
CA ASP A 159 4.39 -11.33 29.45
C ASP A 159 4.34 -9.81 29.18
N LYS A 160 5.17 -9.29 28.25
CA LYS A 160 5.16 -7.87 27.87
C LYS A 160 3.79 -7.37 27.41
N TYR A 161 3.12 -8.13 26.53
CA TYR A 161 1.77 -7.84 26.03
C TYR A 161 0.75 -8.81 26.63
N SER A 162 0.73 -8.89 27.96
CA SER A 162 -0.16 -9.76 28.73
C SER A 162 -1.62 -9.31 28.70
N LEU A 163 -2.51 -10.15 29.24
CA LEU A 163 -3.91 -9.77 29.46
C LEU A 163 -4.03 -8.51 30.35
N GLU A 164 -3.17 -8.39 31.37
CA GLU A 164 -3.14 -7.23 32.28
C GLU A 164 -2.78 -5.94 31.54
N TYR A 165 -1.81 -6.01 30.61
CA TYR A 165 -1.48 -4.87 29.74
C TYR A 165 -2.72 -4.34 29.00
N TYR A 166 -3.48 -5.23 28.35
CA TYR A 166 -4.67 -4.82 27.60
C TYR A 166 -5.78 -4.26 28.51
N VAL A 167 -5.99 -4.86 29.69
CA VAL A 167 -6.99 -4.37 30.67
C VAL A 167 -6.62 -2.99 31.21
N ASN A 168 -5.36 -2.77 31.56
CA ASN A 168 -4.90 -1.49 32.09
C ASN A 168 -5.02 -0.38 31.02
N LYS A 169 -4.57 -0.65 29.79
CA LYS A 169 -4.72 0.29 28.68
C LYS A 169 -6.18 0.59 28.36
N ALA A 170 -7.07 -0.40 28.43
CA ALA A 170 -8.50 -0.19 28.21
C ALA A 170 -9.12 0.76 29.26
N LYS A 171 -8.72 0.63 30.54
CA LYS A 171 -9.16 1.56 31.60
C LYS A 171 -8.65 2.98 31.39
N GLU A 172 -7.39 3.12 30.96
CA GLU A 172 -6.83 4.42 30.59
C GLU A 172 -7.63 5.07 29.44
N ILE A 173 -7.92 4.30 28.39
CA ILE A 173 -8.70 4.75 27.23
C ILE A 173 -10.12 5.20 27.64
N GLU A 174 -10.80 4.44 28.50
CA GLU A 174 -12.11 4.82 29.01
C GLU A 174 -12.03 6.15 29.80
N LYS A 175 -11.01 6.30 30.64
CA LYS A 175 -10.77 7.53 31.39
C LYS A 175 -10.48 8.75 30.51
N MET A 176 -9.88 8.55 29.33
CA MET A 176 -9.64 9.59 28.34
C MET A 176 -10.94 10.07 27.64
N GLY A 177 -12.07 9.39 27.86
CA GLY A 177 -13.37 9.79 27.30
C GLY A 177 -13.71 9.14 25.96
N ALA A 178 -13.03 8.05 25.58
CA ALA A 178 -13.43 7.28 24.40
C ALA A 178 -14.86 6.74 24.55
N HIS A 179 -15.64 6.81 23.47
CA HIS A 179 -17.02 6.29 23.48
C HIS A 179 -17.06 4.77 23.31
N ILE A 180 -16.10 4.22 22.55
CA ILE A 180 -15.99 2.81 22.20
C ILE A 180 -14.51 2.41 22.29
N LEU A 181 -14.24 1.23 22.86
CA LEU A 181 -12.93 0.60 22.77
C LEU A 181 -12.89 -0.31 21.54
N ALA A 182 -11.94 -0.10 20.64
CA ALA A 182 -11.62 -1.06 19.60
C ALA A 182 -10.46 -1.98 20.00
N ILE A 183 -10.57 -3.27 19.68
CA ILE A 183 -9.43 -4.18 19.66
C ILE A 183 -9.07 -4.40 18.19
N LYS A 184 -7.92 -3.86 17.77
CA LYS A 184 -7.43 -3.94 16.40
C LYS A 184 -6.38 -5.04 16.26
N ASP A 185 -6.81 -6.23 15.89
CA ASP A 185 -5.93 -7.34 15.54
C ASP A 185 -5.56 -7.31 14.04
N MET A 186 -4.62 -6.42 13.70
CA MET A 186 -4.18 -6.15 12.32
C MET A 186 -3.46 -7.30 11.61
N SER A 187 -3.07 -8.34 12.35
CA SER A 187 -2.28 -9.47 11.86
C SER A 187 -2.99 -10.82 12.03
N ALA A 188 -4.26 -10.85 12.42
CA ALA A 188 -5.00 -12.10 12.69
C ALA A 188 -4.35 -12.99 13.77
N LEU A 189 -3.75 -12.37 14.80
CA LEU A 189 -3.06 -13.05 15.90
C LEU A 189 -3.99 -13.47 17.03
N LEU A 190 -5.16 -12.84 17.14
CA LEU A 190 -6.12 -13.12 18.20
C LEU A 190 -6.81 -14.46 17.93
N LYS A 191 -6.25 -15.52 18.49
CA LYS A 191 -6.82 -16.88 18.41
C LYS A 191 -8.21 -16.94 19.06
N PRO A 192 -9.10 -17.87 18.68
CA PRO A 192 -10.47 -17.88 19.17
C PRO A 192 -10.61 -17.95 20.70
N TYR A 193 -9.81 -18.79 21.36
CA TYR A 193 -9.81 -18.87 22.83
C TYR A 193 -9.19 -17.64 23.51
N ALA A 194 -8.22 -17.00 22.86
CA ALA A 194 -7.65 -15.74 23.33
C ALA A 194 -8.69 -14.61 23.23
N ALA A 195 -9.44 -14.53 22.13
CA ALA A 195 -10.56 -13.60 21.99
C ALA A 195 -11.58 -13.77 23.12
N LYS A 196 -12.04 -15.00 23.38
CA LYS A 196 -12.99 -15.24 24.48
C LYS A 196 -12.45 -14.76 25.83
N LYS A 197 -11.18 -15.04 26.14
CA LYS A 197 -10.54 -14.62 27.40
C LYS A 197 -10.39 -13.10 27.47
N LEU A 198 -9.89 -12.47 26.41
CA LEU A 198 -9.66 -11.03 26.32
C LEU A 198 -10.97 -10.25 26.46
N ILE A 199 -11.96 -10.57 25.60
CA ILE A 199 -13.25 -9.87 25.58
C ILE A 199 -13.95 -10.02 26.93
N LYS A 200 -14.00 -11.22 27.50
CA LYS A 200 -14.64 -11.43 28.81
C LYS A 200 -13.97 -10.62 29.91
N ALA A 201 -12.63 -10.56 29.94
CA ALA A 201 -11.92 -9.73 30.90
C ALA A 201 -12.23 -8.25 30.71
N LEU A 202 -12.17 -7.74 29.48
CA LEU A 202 -12.47 -6.34 29.20
C LEU A 202 -13.91 -5.97 29.57
N LYS A 203 -14.90 -6.80 29.23
CA LYS A 203 -16.31 -6.57 29.59
C LYS A 203 -16.58 -6.49 31.09
N ASN A 204 -15.71 -7.10 31.91
CA ASN A 204 -15.80 -7.03 33.37
C ASN A 204 -15.14 -5.76 33.94
N GLU A 205 -14.23 -5.14 33.19
CA GLU A 205 -13.30 -4.13 33.72
C GLU A 205 -13.56 -2.71 33.20
N ILE A 206 -14.25 -2.57 32.06
CA ILE A 206 -14.64 -1.28 31.49
C ILE A 206 -16.14 -1.26 31.19
N SER A 207 -16.72 -0.05 31.12
CA SER A 207 -18.15 0.13 30.87
C SER A 207 -18.48 0.39 29.39
N ILE A 208 -17.55 0.95 28.61
CA ILE A 208 -17.78 1.31 27.20
C ILE A 208 -17.91 0.06 26.29
N PRO A 209 -18.63 0.16 25.14
CA PRO A 209 -18.76 -0.95 24.20
C PRO A 209 -17.40 -1.37 23.64
N ILE A 210 -17.28 -2.66 23.29
CA ILE A 210 -16.08 -3.21 22.65
C ILE A 210 -16.37 -3.54 21.19
N HIS A 211 -15.51 -3.03 20.30
CA HIS A 211 -15.54 -3.26 18.87
C HIS A 211 -14.32 -4.10 18.46
N LEU A 212 -14.53 -5.36 18.06
CA LEU A 212 -13.45 -6.23 17.64
C LEU A 212 -13.21 -6.12 16.13
N HIS A 213 -11.97 -5.82 15.77
CA HIS A 213 -11.46 -5.87 14.42
C HIS A 213 -10.38 -6.95 14.33
N THR A 214 -10.53 -7.88 13.39
CA THR A 214 -9.51 -8.90 13.07
C THR A 214 -9.49 -9.16 11.57
N HIS A 215 -8.40 -9.76 11.11
CA HIS A 215 -8.27 -10.29 9.75
C HIS A 215 -8.46 -11.81 9.77
N ASP A 216 -8.73 -12.41 8.61
CA ASP A 216 -8.91 -13.85 8.45
C ASP A 216 -7.67 -14.53 7.84
N THR A 217 -6.49 -13.93 8.03
CA THR A 217 -5.25 -14.37 7.38
C THR A 217 -4.87 -15.78 7.78
N THR A 218 -5.20 -16.19 9.00
CA THR A 218 -4.94 -17.53 9.52
C THR A 218 -6.03 -18.55 9.16
N GLY A 219 -7.17 -18.10 8.62
CA GLY A 219 -8.38 -18.91 8.42
C GLY A 219 -9.20 -19.15 9.71
N ASN A 220 -8.82 -18.53 10.83
CA ASN A 220 -9.51 -18.66 12.13
C ASN A 220 -10.40 -17.46 12.45
N GLY A 221 -10.52 -16.47 11.58
CA GLY A 221 -11.14 -15.18 11.86
C GLY A 221 -12.63 -15.30 12.20
N VAL A 222 -13.39 -16.12 11.45
CA VAL A 222 -14.80 -16.38 11.77
C VAL A 222 -14.94 -17.03 13.15
N ALA A 223 -14.11 -18.03 13.46
CA ALA A 223 -14.13 -18.68 14.78
C ALA A 223 -13.78 -17.70 15.91
N THR A 224 -12.82 -16.80 15.67
CA THR A 224 -12.47 -15.71 16.60
C THR A 224 -13.64 -14.77 16.85
N VAL A 225 -14.35 -14.36 15.80
CA VAL A 225 -15.56 -13.52 15.91
C VAL A 225 -16.66 -14.21 16.70
N LEU A 226 -16.95 -15.49 16.42
CA LEU A 226 -17.98 -16.24 17.14
C LEU A 226 -17.64 -16.40 18.63
N MET A 227 -16.37 -16.66 18.97
CA MET A 227 -15.92 -16.75 20.35
C MET A 227 -15.93 -15.39 21.07
N ALA A 228 -15.67 -14.29 20.36
CA ALA A 228 -15.84 -12.95 20.89
C ALA A 228 -17.32 -12.60 21.11
N ALA A 229 -18.21 -13.02 20.21
CA ALA A 229 -19.66 -12.85 20.33
C ALA A 229 -20.21 -13.58 21.56
N ASP A 230 -19.79 -14.83 21.79
CA ASP A 230 -20.12 -15.61 22.98
C ASP A 230 -19.59 -14.96 24.27
N ALA A 231 -18.43 -14.28 24.20
CA ALA A 231 -17.87 -13.51 25.30
C ALA A 231 -18.53 -12.14 25.53
N GLY A 232 -19.48 -11.73 24.67
CA GLY A 232 -20.25 -10.50 24.81
C GLY A 232 -19.61 -9.25 24.18
N VAL A 233 -18.78 -9.40 23.15
CA VAL A 233 -18.32 -8.25 22.32
C VAL A 233 -19.54 -7.50 21.76
N ASP A 234 -19.49 -6.18 21.65
CA ASP A 234 -20.66 -5.40 21.20
C ASP A 234 -20.75 -5.35 19.66
N ILE A 235 -19.62 -5.11 19.00
CA ILE A 235 -19.54 -4.89 17.55
C ILE A 235 -18.35 -5.68 16.97
N VAL A 236 -18.48 -6.18 15.75
CA VAL A 236 -17.36 -6.79 15.00
C VAL A 236 -17.24 -6.20 13.59
N ASP A 237 -16.01 -6.09 13.11
CA ASP A 237 -15.74 -5.83 11.70
C ASP A 237 -15.80 -7.14 10.89
N THR A 238 -16.58 -7.13 9.81
CA THR A 238 -16.64 -8.22 8.84
C THR A 238 -16.72 -7.64 7.42
N THR A 239 -16.66 -8.51 6.41
CA THR A 239 -16.72 -8.12 4.99
C THR A 239 -17.62 -9.05 4.20
N PHE A 240 -18.40 -8.54 3.23
CA PHE A 240 -19.21 -9.40 2.35
C PHE A 240 -18.38 -10.53 1.74
N ASN A 241 -18.95 -11.72 1.63
CA ASN A 241 -18.20 -12.95 1.34
C ASN A 241 -17.25 -12.84 0.14
N SER A 242 -17.70 -12.22 -0.96
CA SER A 242 -16.90 -12.03 -2.19
C SER A 242 -15.65 -11.15 -2.03
N MET A 243 -15.55 -10.38 -0.93
CA MET A 243 -14.42 -9.50 -0.60
C MET A 243 -13.76 -9.90 0.74
N SER A 244 -14.12 -11.07 1.30
CA SER A 244 -13.67 -11.54 2.62
C SER A 244 -12.57 -12.60 2.53
N GLY A 245 -12.06 -13.02 3.70
CA GLY A 245 -11.09 -14.10 3.81
C GLY A 245 -9.67 -13.68 3.43
N LEU A 246 -8.72 -14.62 3.52
CA LEU A 246 -7.30 -14.34 3.27
C LEU A 246 -6.83 -13.16 4.14
N THR A 247 -6.18 -12.15 3.56
CA THR A 247 -5.76 -10.95 4.29
C THR A 247 -6.91 -10.01 4.65
N SER A 248 -8.12 -10.22 4.14
CA SER A 248 -9.33 -9.44 4.49
C SER A 248 -9.93 -9.86 5.83
N GLN A 249 -11.04 -9.25 6.21
CA GLN A 249 -11.83 -9.58 7.40
C GLN A 249 -12.58 -10.91 7.26
N PRO A 250 -13.09 -11.46 8.38
CA PRO A 250 -14.01 -12.59 8.38
C PRO A 250 -15.27 -12.34 7.53
N ALA A 251 -15.77 -13.41 6.93
CA ALA A 251 -16.92 -13.39 6.02
C ALA A 251 -18.23 -12.99 6.73
N LEU A 252 -18.78 -11.83 6.37
CA LEU A 252 -19.98 -11.22 6.94
C LEU A 252 -21.21 -12.13 6.79
N ASN A 253 -21.49 -12.61 5.57
CA ASN A 253 -22.68 -13.45 5.35
C ASN A 253 -22.56 -14.75 6.15
N SER A 254 -21.35 -15.30 6.25
CA SER A 254 -21.07 -16.51 7.04
C SER A 254 -21.27 -16.28 8.54
N VAL A 255 -20.81 -15.15 9.09
CA VAL A 255 -21.02 -14.79 10.51
C VAL A 255 -22.50 -14.59 10.80
N VAL A 256 -23.23 -13.86 9.94
CA VAL A 256 -24.68 -13.65 10.10
C VAL A 256 -25.42 -14.98 10.10
N ALA A 257 -25.14 -15.85 9.11
CA ALA A 257 -25.78 -17.17 9.02
C ALA A 257 -25.43 -18.08 10.22
N ALA A 258 -24.19 -18.03 10.72
CA ALA A 258 -23.76 -18.85 11.85
C ALA A 258 -24.39 -18.44 13.19
N LEU A 259 -24.85 -17.19 13.31
CA LEU A 259 -25.48 -16.66 14.52
C LEU A 259 -27.02 -16.71 14.47
N GLU A 260 -27.61 -17.09 13.33
CA GLU A 260 -29.05 -17.26 13.20
C GLU A 260 -29.59 -18.27 14.23
N ASN A 261 -30.70 -17.94 14.89
CA ASN A 261 -31.29 -18.75 15.97
C ASN A 261 -30.42 -18.91 17.24
N THR A 262 -29.45 -18.04 17.43
CA THR A 262 -28.67 -17.96 18.69
C THR A 262 -29.07 -16.73 19.50
N ASP A 263 -28.63 -16.66 20.76
CA ASP A 263 -28.80 -15.47 21.61
C ASP A 263 -28.12 -14.21 21.06
N ARG A 264 -27.21 -14.36 20.10
CA ARG A 264 -26.39 -13.32 19.49
C ARG A 264 -26.77 -13.02 18.04
N ASP A 265 -27.91 -13.55 17.57
CA ASP A 265 -28.46 -13.31 16.23
C ASP A 265 -28.43 -11.81 15.88
N THR A 266 -27.93 -11.47 14.70
CA THR A 266 -27.75 -10.09 14.24
C THR A 266 -29.06 -9.47 13.75
N GLY A 267 -30.04 -10.30 13.37
CA GLY A 267 -31.28 -9.90 12.71
C GLY A 267 -31.10 -9.40 11.27
N ILE A 268 -29.90 -9.50 10.70
CA ILE A 268 -29.62 -9.10 9.31
C ILE A 268 -30.15 -10.18 8.35
N ASN A 269 -30.90 -9.78 7.34
CA ASN A 269 -31.43 -10.72 6.36
C ASN A 269 -30.33 -11.23 5.41
N VAL A 270 -29.93 -12.50 5.57
CA VAL A 270 -28.87 -13.15 4.77
C VAL A 270 -29.14 -13.08 3.25
N SER A 271 -30.39 -13.24 2.83
CA SER A 271 -30.76 -13.17 1.40
C SER A 271 -30.64 -11.75 0.83
N GLU A 272 -30.88 -10.70 1.62
CA GLU A 272 -30.69 -9.32 1.19
C GLU A 272 -29.20 -8.99 1.04
N ILE A 273 -28.37 -9.32 2.05
CA ILE A 273 -26.93 -9.06 1.99
C ILE A 273 -26.20 -9.93 0.96
N GLN A 274 -26.75 -11.09 0.57
CA GLN A 274 -26.21 -11.88 -0.53
C GLN A 274 -26.20 -11.09 -1.85
N LYS A 275 -27.18 -10.21 -2.08
CA LYS A 275 -27.21 -9.35 -3.27
C LYS A 275 -26.03 -8.38 -3.31
N LEU A 276 -25.60 -7.87 -2.15
CA LEU A 276 -24.42 -7.02 -2.04
C LEU A 276 -23.14 -7.82 -2.33
N SER A 277 -23.04 -9.03 -1.79
CA SER A 277 -21.92 -9.93 -2.11
C SER A 277 -21.84 -10.27 -3.60
N ASN A 278 -22.97 -10.55 -4.26
CA ASN A 278 -23.01 -10.88 -5.69
C ASN A 278 -22.54 -9.71 -6.56
N TYR A 279 -22.84 -8.47 -6.19
CA TYR A 279 -22.32 -7.29 -6.90
C TYR A 279 -20.79 -7.25 -6.84
N TRP A 280 -20.23 -7.38 -5.64
CA TRP A 280 -18.78 -7.34 -5.47
C TRP A 280 -18.08 -8.52 -6.13
N ASP A 281 -18.72 -9.68 -6.20
CA ASP A 281 -18.21 -10.85 -6.95
C ASP A 281 -18.09 -10.55 -8.45
N ALA A 282 -19.07 -9.84 -9.02
CA ALA A 282 -19.04 -9.42 -10.42
C ALA A 282 -18.03 -8.30 -10.70
N VAL A 283 -17.76 -7.43 -9.72
CA VAL A 283 -16.85 -6.28 -9.87
C VAL A 283 -15.38 -6.64 -9.61
N ARG A 284 -15.11 -7.51 -8.64
CA ARG A 284 -13.77 -7.90 -8.22
C ARG A 284 -12.83 -8.32 -9.37
N PRO A 285 -13.27 -9.05 -10.42
CA PRO A 285 -12.41 -9.41 -11.56
C PRO A 285 -11.75 -8.22 -12.26
N VAL A 286 -12.36 -7.03 -12.27
CA VAL A 286 -11.76 -5.82 -12.83
C VAL A 286 -10.41 -5.49 -12.17
N TYR A 287 -10.24 -5.90 -10.91
CA TYR A 287 -9.10 -5.59 -10.06
C TYR A 287 -8.08 -6.73 -9.96
N GLU A 288 -8.20 -7.79 -10.78
CA GLU A 288 -7.41 -9.02 -10.66
C GLU A 288 -5.89 -8.81 -10.62
N GLN A 289 -5.39 -7.83 -11.37
CA GLN A 289 -3.95 -7.50 -11.43
C GLN A 289 -3.37 -7.00 -10.10
N PHE A 290 -4.23 -6.60 -9.16
CA PHE A 290 -3.84 -6.09 -7.85
C PHE A 290 -4.00 -7.10 -6.72
N GLU A 291 -4.55 -8.29 -7.01
CA GLU A 291 -4.76 -9.33 -6.00
C GLU A 291 -3.44 -9.76 -5.34
N SER A 292 -3.48 -10.00 -4.02
CA SER A 292 -2.31 -10.44 -3.24
C SER A 292 -1.65 -11.74 -3.72
N GLY A 293 -2.35 -12.52 -4.57
CA GLY A 293 -1.91 -13.83 -5.05
C GLY A 293 -2.04 -14.97 -4.03
N LEU A 294 -2.50 -14.68 -2.81
CA LEU A 294 -2.83 -15.70 -1.82
C LEU A 294 -4.06 -16.49 -2.26
N LYS A 295 -3.98 -17.82 -2.22
CA LYS A 295 -5.09 -18.72 -2.55
C LYS A 295 -5.75 -19.34 -1.31
N SER A 296 -5.11 -19.22 -0.14
CA SER A 296 -5.58 -19.79 1.12
C SER A 296 -4.93 -19.06 2.31
N GLY A 297 -5.48 -19.30 3.50
CA GLY A 297 -4.95 -18.79 4.76
C GLY A 297 -3.53 -19.30 5.09
N ARG A 298 -2.87 -18.58 5.99
CA ARG A 298 -1.46 -18.71 6.41
C ARG A 298 -1.34 -18.65 7.92
N ALA A 299 -1.27 -19.82 8.57
CA ALA A 299 -1.06 -19.92 10.03
C ALA A 299 0.35 -19.47 10.46
N GLU A 300 1.32 -19.38 9.55
CA GLU A 300 2.67 -18.88 9.82
C GLU A 300 2.69 -17.44 10.34
N ILE A 301 1.61 -16.69 10.16
CA ILE A 301 1.47 -15.34 10.71
C ILE A 301 1.53 -15.34 12.24
N TYR A 302 1.11 -16.41 12.93
CA TYR A 302 1.33 -16.52 14.39
C TYR A 302 2.82 -16.50 14.78
N LYS A 303 3.73 -16.84 13.85
CA LYS A 303 5.18 -16.79 14.07
C LYS A 303 5.77 -15.44 13.69
N TYR A 304 5.39 -14.89 12.53
CA TYR A 304 6.04 -13.71 11.96
C TYR A 304 5.35 -12.38 12.31
N GLU A 305 4.06 -12.43 12.66
CA GLU A 305 3.25 -11.29 13.07
C GLU A 305 3.20 -10.15 12.03
N ILE A 306 3.45 -10.47 10.75
CA ILE A 306 3.37 -9.51 9.64
C ILE A 306 1.90 -9.17 9.37
N PRO A 307 1.49 -7.89 9.43
CA PRO A 307 0.11 -7.49 9.14
C PRO A 307 -0.32 -7.81 7.70
N GLY A 308 -1.61 -8.02 7.48
CA GLY A 308 -2.15 -8.42 6.17
C GLY A 308 -1.68 -7.52 5.01
N GLY A 309 -1.91 -6.21 5.12
CA GLY A 309 -1.46 -5.25 4.10
C GLY A 309 0.06 -5.18 3.91
N GLN A 310 0.85 -5.41 4.96
CA GLN A 310 2.31 -5.51 4.83
C GLN A 310 2.71 -6.82 4.14
N TYR A 311 2.02 -7.93 4.41
CA TYR A 311 2.32 -9.22 3.81
C TYR A 311 2.16 -9.18 2.27
N SER A 312 1.06 -8.58 1.79
CA SER A 312 0.82 -8.41 0.35
C SER A 312 1.88 -7.51 -0.32
N ASN A 313 2.41 -6.53 0.39
CA ASN A 313 3.40 -5.58 -0.14
C ASN A 313 4.86 -6.03 0.03
N LEU A 314 5.16 -6.84 1.05
CA LEU A 314 6.54 -7.21 1.40
C LEU A 314 7.19 -8.05 0.32
N LYS A 315 6.45 -8.97 -0.31
CA LYS A 315 7.02 -9.82 -1.37
C LYS A 315 7.45 -9.01 -2.61
N PRO A 316 6.58 -8.17 -3.21
CA PRO A 316 7.01 -7.26 -4.29
C PRO A 316 8.17 -6.34 -3.88
N GLN A 317 8.19 -5.87 -2.63
CA GLN A 317 9.30 -5.06 -2.12
C GLN A 317 10.61 -5.86 -2.07
N VAL A 318 10.60 -7.08 -1.56
CA VAL A 318 11.80 -7.95 -1.52
C VAL A 318 12.29 -8.30 -2.94
N GLU A 319 11.35 -8.53 -3.86
CA GLU A 319 11.66 -8.78 -5.27
C GLU A 319 12.31 -7.58 -5.96
N SER A 320 11.90 -6.34 -5.65
CA SER A 320 12.49 -5.13 -6.22
C SER A 320 13.95 -4.90 -5.78
N PHE A 321 14.36 -5.44 -4.64
CA PHE A 321 15.76 -5.47 -4.19
C PHE A 321 16.56 -6.67 -4.76
N GLY A 322 15.97 -7.47 -5.66
CA GLY A 322 16.61 -8.67 -6.22
C GLY A 322 16.70 -9.85 -5.25
N LEU A 323 16.01 -9.77 -4.10
CA LEU A 323 16.07 -10.75 -3.01
C LEU A 323 14.87 -11.70 -3.01
N GLY A 324 14.09 -11.76 -4.09
CA GLY A 324 12.87 -12.59 -4.16
C GLY A 324 13.10 -14.07 -3.81
N HIS A 325 14.25 -14.63 -4.22
CA HIS A 325 14.66 -16.00 -3.89
C HIS A 325 15.00 -16.23 -2.40
N ARG A 326 15.19 -15.15 -1.63
CA ARG A 326 15.49 -15.13 -0.17
C ARG A 326 14.29 -14.67 0.66
N PHE A 327 13.07 -14.69 0.13
CA PHE A 327 11.88 -14.20 0.84
C PHE A 327 11.63 -14.90 2.19
N GLU A 328 11.87 -16.21 2.29
CA GLU A 328 11.74 -16.95 3.56
C GLU A 328 12.77 -16.50 4.62
N GLU A 329 13.97 -16.12 4.18
CA GLU A 329 14.99 -15.53 5.04
C GLU A 329 14.56 -14.15 5.54
N VAL A 330 13.97 -13.32 4.66
CA VAL A 330 13.41 -12.01 5.05
C VAL A 330 12.27 -12.17 6.07
N LYS A 331 11.37 -13.14 5.92
CA LYS A 331 10.34 -13.41 6.93
C LYS A 331 10.95 -13.81 8.28
N SER A 332 11.98 -14.66 8.26
CA SER A 332 12.69 -15.05 9.48
C SER A 332 13.38 -13.86 10.15
N MET A 333 14.04 -13.03 9.35
CA MET A 333 14.67 -11.79 9.81
C MET A 333 13.64 -10.77 10.32
N TYR A 334 12.43 -10.72 9.76
CA TYR A 334 11.36 -9.85 10.27
C TYR A 334 11.03 -10.15 11.74
N LYS A 335 10.96 -11.44 12.10
CA LYS A 335 10.79 -11.87 13.50
C LYS A 335 12.01 -11.51 14.36
N GLU A 336 13.20 -11.74 13.84
CA GLU A 336 14.45 -11.42 14.56
C GLU A 336 14.58 -9.92 14.84
N VAL A 337 14.28 -9.08 13.85
CA VAL A 337 14.23 -7.62 13.99
C VAL A 337 13.20 -7.23 15.05
N ASN A 338 11.99 -7.81 15.04
CA ASN A 338 10.99 -7.52 16.07
C ASN A 338 11.53 -7.77 17.49
N ASN A 339 12.19 -8.90 17.71
CA ASN A 339 12.80 -9.21 19.00
C ASN A 339 13.93 -8.23 19.34
N MET A 340 14.80 -7.95 18.35
CA MET A 340 15.95 -7.06 18.48
C MET A 340 15.54 -5.62 18.83
N VAL A 341 14.42 -5.13 18.31
CA VAL A 341 13.89 -3.79 18.62
C VAL A 341 13.01 -3.76 19.88
N GLY A 342 12.93 -4.87 20.61
CA GLY A 342 12.32 -4.97 21.93
C GLY A 342 10.91 -5.58 21.98
N ASP A 343 10.49 -6.35 20.97
CA ASP A 343 9.13 -6.88 20.77
C ASP A 343 8.08 -5.75 20.73
N ILE A 344 7.74 -5.30 19.53
CA ILE A 344 6.89 -4.13 19.33
C ILE A 344 5.55 -4.46 18.67
N ILE A 345 4.59 -3.57 18.84
CA ILE A 345 3.38 -3.55 18.03
C ILE A 345 3.77 -3.18 16.60
N LYS A 346 3.32 -3.99 15.64
CA LYS A 346 3.67 -3.87 14.22
C LYS A 346 2.43 -3.55 13.41
N VAL A 347 2.24 -2.27 13.12
CA VAL A 347 1.19 -1.74 12.24
C VAL A 347 1.74 -0.47 11.59
N THR A 348 1.23 -0.03 10.44
CA THR A 348 1.81 1.13 9.75
C THR A 348 1.89 2.36 10.68
N PRO A 349 3.07 3.01 10.83
CA PRO A 349 4.32 2.77 10.11
C PRO A 349 5.34 1.80 10.77
N SER A 350 5.15 1.34 12.00
CA SER A 350 6.11 0.47 12.71
C SER A 350 6.35 -0.87 11.99
N SER A 351 5.33 -1.46 11.37
CA SER A 351 5.47 -2.69 10.57
C SER A 351 6.36 -2.51 9.34
N LYS A 352 6.34 -1.31 8.72
CA LYS A 352 7.23 -0.96 7.61
C LYS A 352 8.67 -0.84 8.10
N MET A 353 8.89 -0.19 9.24
CA MET A 353 10.23 -0.08 9.83
C MET A 353 10.87 -1.47 10.05
N VAL A 354 10.11 -2.42 10.62
CA VAL A 354 10.59 -3.80 10.80
C VAL A 354 10.88 -4.47 9.46
N GLY A 355 10.05 -4.23 8.44
CA GLY A 355 10.24 -4.76 7.09
C GLY A 355 11.49 -4.23 6.39
N ASP A 356 11.67 -2.90 6.38
CA ASP A 356 12.83 -2.24 5.78
C ASP A 356 14.12 -2.68 6.47
N MET A 357 14.11 -2.79 7.80
CA MET A 357 15.24 -3.26 8.58
C MET A 357 15.56 -4.74 8.31
N ALA A 358 14.54 -5.59 8.15
CA ALA A 358 14.74 -7.00 7.82
C ALA A 358 15.37 -7.20 6.43
N ILE A 359 14.90 -6.45 5.43
CA ILE A 359 15.48 -6.45 4.08
C ILE A 359 16.94 -5.98 4.15
N PHE A 360 17.19 -4.86 4.84
CA PHE A 360 18.53 -4.31 5.02
C PHE A 360 19.49 -5.32 5.66
N MET A 361 19.07 -6.02 6.71
CA MET A 361 19.92 -7.01 7.38
C MET A 361 20.22 -8.21 6.47
N VAL A 362 19.22 -8.76 5.79
CA VAL A 362 19.41 -9.88 4.84
C VAL A 362 20.32 -9.49 3.67
N GLN A 363 20.15 -8.28 3.13
CA GLN A 363 20.97 -7.77 2.03
C GLN A 363 22.44 -7.64 2.42
N ASN A 364 22.72 -7.25 3.66
CA ASN A 364 24.06 -6.94 4.15
C ASN A 364 24.69 -8.05 5.01
N GLY A 365 24.05 -9.21 5.14
CA GLY A 365 24.56 -10.33 5.95
C GLY A 365 24.69 -9.99 7.44
N LEU A 366 23.79 -9.13 7.94
CA LEU A 366 23.74 -8.71 9.34
C LEU A 366 22.85 -9.64 10.15
N THR A 367 23.21 -9.85 11.41
CA THR A 367 22.43 -10.60 12.40
C THR A 367 22.25 -9.75 13.66
N SER A 368 21.30 -10.11 14.51
CA SER A 368 21.08 -9.40 15.77
C SER A 368 22.33 -9.37 16.67
N GLU A 369 23.20 -10.37 16.60
CA GLU A 369 24.45 -10.43 17.36
C GLU A 369 25.56 -9.53 16.80
N ASN A 370 25.59 -9.32 15.49
CA ASN A 370 26.72 -8.62 14.83
C ASN A 370 26.41 -7.18 14.42
N ILE A 371 25.13 -6.77 14.44
CA ILE A 371 24.71 -5.47 13.91
C ILE A 371 25.33 -4.28 14.63
N CYS A 372 25.57 -4.38 15.94
CA CYS A 372 26.21 -3.32 16.72
C CYS A 372 27.69 -3.12 16.36
N GLU A 373 28.35 -4.17 15.86
CA GLU A 373 29.74 -4.14 15.43
C GLU A 373 29.85 -3.79 13.94
N LYS A 374 29.24 -4.61 13.07
CA LYS A 374 29.33 -4.49 11.62
C LYS A 374 28.49 -3.35 11.05
N GLY A 375 27.35 -3.05 11.67
CA GLY A 375 26.41 -2.01 11.24
C GLY A 375 26.80 -0.59 11.68
N ARG A 376 27.78 -0.42 12.58
CA ARG A 376 28.13 0.89 13.19
C ARG A 376 28.38 2.00 12.17
N ASN A 377 29.03 1.67 11.05
CA ASN A 377 29.38 2.64 10.01
C ASN A 377 28.39 2.67 8.83
N MET A 378 27.36 1.82 8.83
CA MET A 378 26.41 1.70 7.73
C MET A 378 25.30 2.75 7.81
N ALA A 379 24.73 3.15 6.69
CA ALA A 379 23.52 3.96 6.65
C ALA A 379 22.30 3.05 6.87
N PHE A 380 21.60 3.23 7.98
CA PHE A 380 20.37 2.49 8.26
C PHE A 380 19.19 3.06 7.45
N PRO A 381 18.14 2.27 7.19
CA PRO A 381 16.94 2.77 6.53
C PRO A 381 16.32 3.96 7.27
N ASP A 382 15.81 4.95 6.55
CA ASP A 382 15.19 6.16 7.11
C ASP A 382 14.04 5.85 8.09
N SER A 383 13.30 4.77 7.83
CA SER A 383 12.23 4.30 8.72
C SER A 383 12.76 3.83 10.08
N ALA A 384 13.93 3.18 10.12
CA ALA A 384 14.61 2.79 11.36
C ALA A 384 15.16 4.03 12.10
N VAL A 385 15.78 4.97 11.39
CA VAL A 385 16.25 6.24 11.97
C VAL A 385 15.08 7.02 12.59
N SER A 386 13.98 7.16 11.86
CA SER A 386 12.75 7.83 12.33
C SER A 386 12.16 7.15 13.57
N TYR A 387 12.10 5.82 13.60
CA TYR A 387 11.66 5.05 14.78
C TYR A 387 12.55 5.33 16.00
N PHE A 388 13.86 5.11 15.88
CA PHE A 388 14.80 5.27 16.99
C PHE A 388 14.95 6.72 17.45
N LYS A 389 14.64 7.69 16.58
CA LYS A 389 14.58 9.11 16.95
C LYS A 389 13.37 9.43 17.81
N GLY A 390 12.38 8.55 17.92
CA GLY A 390 11.11 8.80 18.63
C GLY A 390 10.05 9.46 17.75
N MET A 391 10.30 9.59 16.44
CA MET A 391 9.34 10.21 15.51
C MET A 391 8.11 9.33 15.25
N MET A 392 8.16 8.02 15.55
CA MET A 392 6.97 7.16 15.48
C MET A 392 6.23 7.04 16.82
N GLY A 393 6.63 7.82 17.83
CA GLY A 393 6.18 7.67 19.21
C GLY A 393 7.13 6.83 20.06
N GLN A 394 6.67 6.49 21.26
CA GLN A 394 7.47 5.75 22.25
C GLN A 394 6.96 4.30 22.34
N PRO A 395 7.82 3.28 22.14
CA PRO A 395 7.42 1.89 22.28
C PRO A 395 7.25 1.51 23.77
N GLU A 396 6.35 0.56 24.03
CA GLU A 396 6.23 -0.07 25.35
C GLU A 396 7.61 -0.66 25.77
N GLY A 397 8.07 -0.36 26.98
CA GLY A 397 9.40 -0.79 27.46
C GLY A 397 10.61 0.01 26.92
N GLY A 398 10.40 1.02 26.07
CA GLY A 398 11.48 1.89 25.56
C GLY A 398 12.32 1.28 24.43
N PHE A 399 13.36 2.00 24.01
CA PHE A 399 14.25 1.59 22.92
C PHE A 399 15.47 0.82 23.45
N PRO A 400 15.96 -0.21 22.74
CA PRO A 400 17.25 -0.81 23.03
C PRO A 400 18.39 0.21 22.86
N GLU A 401 19.07 0.58 23.95
CA GLU A 401 19.98 1.74 23.97
C GLU A 401 21.16 1.64 22.99
N GLU A 402 21.83 0.49 22.94
CA GLU A 402 23.00 0.34 22.06
C GLU A 402 22.61 0.44 20.59
N LEU A 403 21.49 -0.19 20.22
CA LEU A 403 20.96 -0.14 18.86
C LEU A 403 20.48 1.28 18.50
N GLN A 404 19.83 1.98 19.44
CA GLN A 404 19.44 3.38 19.25
C GLN A 404 20.67 4.26 18.99
N LYS A 405 21.75 4.09 19.77
CA LYS A 405 22.99 4.88 19.62
C LYS A 405 23.64 4.68 18.26
N ILE A 406 23.75 3.44 17.77
CA ILE A 406 24.39 3.16 16.46
C ILE A 406 23.53 3.63 15.28
N VAL A 407 22.19 3.55 15.39
CA VAL A 407 21.29 4.00 14.32
C VAL A 407 21.29 5.52 14.23
N LEU A 408 21.25 6.23 15.37
CA LEU A 408 21.17 7.69 15.40
C LEU A 408 22.51 8.40 15.19
N LYS A 409 23.65 7.73 15.42
CA LYS A 409 25.00 8.31 15.19
C LYS A 409 25.20 9.68 15.83
N GLY A 410 24.67 9.88 17.04
CA GLY A 410 24.77 11.14 17.78
C GLY A 410 23.63 12.13 17.52
N GLU A 411 22.68 11.83 16.63
CA GLU A 411 21.41 12.57 16.57
C GLU A 411 20.64 12.44 17.88
N LYS A 412 20.00 13.53 18.30
CA LYS A 412 19.19 13.56 19.53
C LYS A 412 17.83 12.89 19.28
N ALA A 413 17.52 11.87 20.09
CA ALA A 413 16.19 11.30 20.17
C ALA A 413 15.24 12.25 20.93
N ILE A 414 13.96 12.18 20.60
CA ILE A 414 12.87 12.89 21.28
C ILE A 414 12.06 11.91 22.13
N THR A 415 11.50 12.42 23.22
CA THR A 415 10.58 11.69 24.12
C THR A 415 9.16 12.24 24.09
N ASP A 416 9.03 13.49 23.64
CA ASP A 416 7.75 14.20 23.51
C ASP A 416 7.00 13.77 22.25
N ARG A 417 5.74 14.21 22.14
CA ARG A 417 4.92 13.89 20.97
C ARG A 417 5.47 14.64 19.75
N PRO A 418 5.77 13.96 18.64
CA PRO A 418 6.43 14.60 17.50
C PRO A 418 5.69 15.84 16.94
N GLY A 419 4.36 15.86 16.99
CA GLY A 419 3.54 16.98 16.54
C GLY A 419 3.72 18.27 17.35
N GLU A 420 4.14 18.18 18.62
CA GLU A 420 4.36 19.34 19.51
C GLU A 420 5.62 20.12 19.14
N LEU A 421 6.55 19.44 18.46
CA LEU A 421 7.83 20.00 18.04
C LEU A 421 7.74 20.66 16.66
N LEU A 422 6.62 20.49 15.96
CA LEU A 422 6.41 21.03 14.62
C LEU A 422 5.70 22.39 14.70
N PRO A 423 6.17 23.41 13.96
CA PRO A 423 5.43 24.66 13.87
C PRO A 423 4.06 24.43 13.23
N PRO A 424 3.02 25.19 13.63
CA PRO A 424 1.71 25.12 12.98
C PRO A 424 1.81 25.33 11.47
N GLU A 425 1.05 24.55 10.71
CA GLU A 425 0.97 24.69 9.26
C GLU A 425 0.24 25.99 8.88
N ASP A 426 0.75 26.72 7.89
CA ASP A 426 0.16 27.96 7.40
C ASP A 426 -0.80 27.68 6.22
N PHE A 427 -2.08 27.47 6.54
CA PHE A 427 -3.10 27.17 5.54
C PHE A 427 -3.34 28.31 4.54
N ASN A 428 -3.21 29.57 4.95
CA ASN A 428 -3.40 30.71 4.04
C ASN A 428 -2.29 30.72 2.98
N LYS A 429 -1.05 30.45 3.39
CA LYS A 429 0.08 30.34 2.46
C LYS A 429 -0.10 29.19 1.47
N ILE A 430 -0.63 28.05 1.92
CA ILE A 430 -0.95 26.92 1.02
C ILE A 430 -2.04 27.33 0.03
N GLU A 431 -3.09 28.01 0.49
CA GLU A 431 -4.19 28.50 -0.35
C GLU A 431 -3.68 29.45 -1.45
N GLU A 432 -2.88 30.46 -1.06
CA GLU A 432 -2.26 31.41 -1.98
C GLU A 432 -1.35 30.70 -2.99
N TYR A 433 -0.51 29.77 -2.52
CA TYR A 433 0.38 28.99 -3.38
C TYR A 433 -0.38 28.20 -4.45
N LEU A 434 -1.41 27.45 -4.06
CA LEU A 434 -2.20 26.64 -4.98
C LEU A 434 -2.94 27.53 -5.98
N LYS A 435 -3.49 28.65 -5.52
CA LYS A 435 -4.18 29.62 -6.37
C LYS A 435 -3.27 30.24 -7.41
N ASP A 436 -2.07 30.66 -7.01
CA ASP A 436 -1.11 31.31 -7.89
C ASP A 436 -0.49 30.33 -8.89
N LYS A 437 -0.17 29.10 -8.47
CA LYS A 437 0.48 28.12 -9.32
C LYS A 437 -0.49 27.45 -10.31
N TYR A 438 -1.67 27.05 -9.85
CA TYR A 438 -2.63 26.26 -10.63
C TYR A 438 -3.83 27.07 -11.14
N LYS A 439 -3.90 28.37 -10.84
CA LYS A 439 -4.88 29.32 -11.39
C LYS A 439 -6.34 28.90 -11.15
N TYR A 440 -6.62 28.29 -10.00
CA TYR A 440 -7.97 27.98 -9.53
C TYR A 440 -8.16 28.43 -8.07
N ASN A 441 -9.39 28.47 -7.57
CA ASN A 441 -9.64 28.76 -6.16
C ASN A 441 -9.68 27.44 -5.38
N PRO A 442 -8.64 27.10 -4.60
CA PRO A 442 -8.62 25.86 -3.82
C PRO A 442 -9.69 25.90 -2.72
N SER A 443 -10.39 24.79 -2.56
CA SER A 443 -11.25 24.58 -1.41
C SER A 443 -10.43 24.30 -0.15
N LYS A 444 -11.07 24.39 1.02
CA LYS A 444 -10.44 24.00 2.28
C LYS A 444 -9.94 22.54 2.27
N LYS A 445 -10.66 21.65 1.62
CA LYS A 445 -10.27 20.25 1.43
C LYS A 445 -9.00 20.11 0.60
N ASP A 446 -8.83 20.95 -0.42
CA ASP A 446 -7.62 20.98 -1.25
C ASP A 446 -6.41 21.43 -0.42
N VAL A 447 -6.59 22.47 0.39
CA VAL A 447 -5.56 22.98 1.31
C VAL A 447 -5.13 21.91 2.32
N ILE A 448 -6.09 21.19 2.92
CA ILE A 448 -5.81 20.08 3.86
C ILE A 448 -5.15 18.90 3.14
N SER A 449 -5.64 18.52 1.95
CA SER A 449 -5.05 17.47 1.12
C SER A 449 -3.60 17.80 0.76
N TYR A 450 -3.31 19.05 0.40
CA TYR A 450 -1.95 19.52 0.14
C TYR A 450 -1.09 19.48 1.40
N ALA A 451 -1.58 19.96 2.54
CA ALA A 451 -0.83 19.90 3.80
C ALA A 451 -0.43 18.46 4.18
N LEU A 452 -1.32 17.50 3.93
CA LEU A 452 -1.06 16.08 4.17
C LEU A 452 -0.11 15.48 3.13
N TYR A 453 -0.30 15.81 1.85
CA TYR A 453 0.34 15.17 0.69
C TYR A 453 0.69 16.17 -0.43
N PRO A 454 1.68 17.07 -0.25
CA PRO A 454 1.95 18.15 -1.21
C PRO A 454 2.22 17.64 -2.63
N GLU A 455 3.21 16.74 -2.78
CA GLU A 455 3.62 16.21 -4.08
C GLU A 455 2.52 15.41 -4.77
N VAL A 456 1.81 14.58 -4.01
CA VAL A 456 0.73 13.73 -4.55
C VAL A 456 -0.42 14.59 -5.05
N PHE A 457 -0.78 15.61 -4.28
CA PHE A 457 -1.88 16.49 -4.62
C PHE A 457 -1.53 17.35 -5.84
N GLU A 458 -0.29 17.85 -5.92
CA GLU A 458 0.20 18.55 -7.10
C GLU A 458 0.20 17.69 -8.36
N ASP A 459 0.61 16.42 -8.24
CA ASP A 459 0.59 15.47 -9.35
C ASP A 459 -0.83 15.09 -9.75
N PHE A 460 -1.76 15.03 -8.81
CA PHE A 460 -3.19 14.89 -9.09
C PHE A 460 -3.72 16.10 -9.88
N LEU A 461 -3.40 17.34 -9.46
CA LEU A 461 -3.82 18.55 -10.17
C LEU A 461 -3.25 18.61 -11.60
N LYS A 462 -1.97 18.26 -11.78
CA LYS A 462 -1.36 18.16 -13.11
C LYS A 462 -2.07 17.13 -13.98
N PHE A 463 -2.36 15.95 -13.41
CA PHE A 463 -3.07 14.89 -14.13
C PHE A 463 -4.46 15.35 -14.57
N VAL A 464 -5.25 15.95 -13.67
CA VAL A 464 -6.60 16.45 -14.01
C VAL A 464 -6.53 17.56 -15.05
N SER A 465 -5.52 18.43 -15.00
CA SER A 465 -5.31 19.46 -16.03
C SER A 465 -4.95 18.88 -17.40
N GLU A 466 -4.25 17.75 -17.46
CA GLU A 466 -3.80 17.12 -18.71
C GLU A 466 -4.86 16.18 -19.30
N TYR A 467 -5.51 15.37 -18.46
CA TYR A 467 -6.40 14.28 -18.89
C TYR A 467 -7.88 14.49 -18.54
N GLY A 468 -8.20 15.50 -17.72
CA GLY A 468 -9.55 15.73 -17.21
C GLY A 468 -9.92 14.80 -16.04
N ASP A 469 -11.18 14.89 -15.61
CA ASP A 469 -11.76 14.04 -14.57
C ASP A 469 -12.08 12.64 -15.14
N VAL A 470 -11.26 11.66 -14.78
CA VAL A 470 -11.41 10.26 -15.18
C VAL A 470 -12.20 9.44 -14.15
N SER A 471 -12.61 10.01 -13.01
CA SER A 471 -13.29 9.31 -11.93
C SER A 471 -14.64 8.70 -12.37
N ARG A 472 -15.27 9.31 -13.39
CA ARG A 472 -16.54 8.86 -13.97
C ARG A 472 -16.41 7.74 -14.99
N MET A 473 -15.22 7.44 -15.48
CA MET A 473 -14.98 6.34 -16.41
C MET A 473 -15.23 4.97 -15.75
N GLY A 474 -15.67 3.95 -16.50
CA GLY A 474 -15.73 2.56 -16.03
C GLY A 474 -14.37 2.08 -15.50
N SER A 475 -14.37 1.27 -14.44
CA SER A 475 -13.12 0.80 -13.81
C SER A 475 -12.35 -0.17 -14.70
N ASP A 476 -13.07 -0.98 -15.47
CA ASP A 476 -12.56 -1.80 -16.56
C ASP A 476 -11.79 -0.96 -17.59
N VAL A 477 -12.41 0.09 -18.11
CA VAL A 477 -11.78 0.99 -19.10
C VAL A 477 -10.60 1.75 -18.48
N PHE A 478 -10.72 2.19 -17.22
CA PHE A 478 -9.65 2.93 -16.53
C PHE A 478 -8.37 2.09 -16.37
N PHE A 479 -8.50 0.80 -16.04
CA PHE A 479 -7.34 -0.07 -15.81
C PHE A 479 -6.84 -0.79 -17.07
N HIS A 480 -7.74 -1.15 -17.98
CA HIS A 480 -7.44 -2.06 -19.10
C HIS A 480 -7.57 -1.41 -20.47
N GLY A 481 -8.10 -0.18 -20.56
CA GLY A 481 -8.36 0.51 -21.82
C GLY A 481 -9.53 -0.12 -22.59
N LEU A 482 -9.48 -0.01 -23.91
CA LEU A 482 -10.45 -0.65 -24.83
C LEU A 482 -9.71 -1.59 -25.78
N ALA A 483 -10.34 -2.71 -26.11
CA ALA A 483 -9.94 -3.58 -27.20
C ALA A 483 -10.44 -3.03 -28.56
N GLU A 484 -9.78 -3.40 -29.67
CA GLU A 484 -10.25 -3.01 -31.00
C GLU A 484 -11.68 -3.51 -31.25
N GLY A 485 -12.53 -2.62 -31.72
CA GLY A 485 -13.96 -2.85 -31.92
C GLY A 485 -14.82 -2.64 -30.67
N GLU A 486 -14.22 -2.52 -29.49
CA GLU A 486 -14.95 -2.31 -28.23
C GLU A 486 -15.48 -0.88 -28.11
N THR A 487 -16.67 -0.76 -27.52
CA THR A 487 -17.35 0.51 -27.26
C THR A 487 -17.59 0.66 -25.77
N CYS A 488 -17.32 1.85 -25.24
CA CYS A 488 -17.69 2.21 -23.88
C CYS A 488 -18.46 3.53 -23.82
N GLU A 489 -19.16 3.70 -22.70
CA GLU A 489 -19.82 4.94 -22.34
C GLU A 489 -19.00 5.67 -21.27
N VAL A 490 -18.57 6.89 -21.58
CA VAL A 490 -17.83 7.75 -20.65
C VAL A 490 -18.71 8.93 -20.26
N GLU A 491 -19.18 8.93 -19.03
CA GLU A 491 -19.92 10.06 -18.47
C GLU A 491 -18.95 11.20 -18.13
N VAL A 492 -19.04 12.33 -18.84
CA VAL A 492 -18.13 13.48 -18.63
C VAL A 492 -18.74 14.54 -17.71
N ALA A 493 -20.06 14.56 -17.60
CA ALA A 493 -20.81 15.37 -16.65
C ALA A 493 -22.21 14.77 -16.49
N GLU A 494 -22.95 15.22 -15.48
CA GLU A 494 -24.34 14.78 -15.28
C GLU A 494 -25.17 15.02 -16.55
N GLY A 495 -25.78 13.94 -17.07
CA GLY A 495 -26.57 13.95 -18.30
C GLY A 495 -25.76 14.09 -19.60
N LYS A 496 -24.41 14.04 -19.55
CA LYS A 496 -23.53 14.10 -20.71
C LYS A 496 -22.65 12.86 -20.79
N THR A 497 -22.97 11.98 -21.73
CA THR A 497 -22.23 10.74 -21.99
C THR A 497 -21.61 10.80 -23.38
N LEU A 498 -20.35 10.39 -23.49
CA LEU A 498 -19.67 10.13 -24.74
C LEU A 498 -19.71 8.63 -25.03
N ILE A 499 -20.15 8.26 -26.22
CA ILE A 499 -20.00 6.90 -26.75
C ILE A 499 -18.66 6.87 -27.48
N VAL A 500 -17.73 6.09 -26.96
CA VAL A 500 -16.36 5.97 -27.49
C VAL A 500 -16.15 4.55 -27.97
N GLN A 501 -15.93 4.38 -29.27
CA GLN A 501 -15.51 3.11 -29.86
C GLN A 501 -14.05 3.18 -30.25
N PHE A 502 -13.26 2.19 -29.83
CA PHE A 502 -11.89 2.05 -30.31
C PHE A 502 -11.88 1.29 -31.63
N ILE A 503 -11.36 1.92 -32.69
CA ILE A 503 -11.46 1.39 -34.06
C ILE A 503 -10.23 0.57 -34.42
N GLU A 504 -9.04 1.16 -34.34
CA GLU A 504 -7.81 0.48 -34.75
C GLU A 504 -6.55 1.10 -34.11
N ILE A 505 -5.53 0.26 -33.93
CA ILE A 505 -4.16 0.66 -33.59
C ILE A 505 -3.28 0.72 -34.83
N GLY A 506 -2.78 1.92 -35.12
CA GLY A 506 -1.81 2.15 -36.18
C GLY A 506 -0.46 1.48 -35.91
N LYS A 507 0.32 1.33 -37.00
CA LYS A 507 1.71 0.85 -36.92
C LYS A 507 2.57 1.82 -36.10
N LEU A 508 3.61 1.26 -35.48
CA LEU A 508 4.63 2.04 -34.81
C LEU A 508 5.43 2.85 -35.83
N ASP A 509 5.54 4.16 -35.64
CA ASP A 509 6.37 5.01 -36.47
C ASP A 509 7.84 5.03 -36.00
N SER A 510 8.71 5.67 -36.79
CA SER A 510 10.15 5.76 -36.52
C SER A 510 10.49 6.49 -35.21
N GLU A 511 9.60 7.36 -34.74
CA GLU A 511 9.74 8.13 -33.51
C GLU A 511 9.20 7.37 -32.27
N GLY A 512 8.61 6.19 -32.48
CA GLY A 512 8.08 5.33 -31.43
C GLY A 512 6.64 5.67 -31.02
N TYR A 513 5.87 6.29 -31.90
CA TYR A 513 4.45 6.59 -31.68
C TYR A 513 3.54 5.67 -32.49
N ARG A 514 2.30 5.51 -32.02
CA ARG A 514 1.20 4.87 -32.74
C ARG A 514 0.05 5.86 -32.88
N THR A 515 -0.60 5.85 -34.04
CA THR A 515 -1.87 6.54 -34.24
C THR A 515 -3.00 5.62 -33.81
N LEU A 516 -3.84 6.05 -32.89
CA LEU A 516 -5.06 5.35 -32.48
C LEU A 516 -6.26 6.03 -33.12
N ALA A 517 -7.14 5.26 -33.75
CA ALA A 517 -8.39 5.78 -34.28
C ALA A 517 -9.55 5.41 -33.35
N PHE A 518 -10.39 6.39 -33.05
CA PHE A 518 -11.60 6.26 -32.24
C PHE A 518 -12.80 6.81 -33.01
N GLU A 519 -13.99 6.30 -32.74
CA GLU A 519 -15.24 6.97 -33.08
C GLU A 519 -15.87 7.51 -31.79
N ILE A 520 -16.10 8.83 -31.75
CA ILE A 520 -16.69 9.51 -30.59
C ILE A 520 -18.01 10.14 -31.03
N ASN A 521 -19.13 9.62 -30.52
CA ASN A 521 -20.48 10.04 -30.92
C ASN A 521 -20.67 10.06 -32.45
N GLY A 522 -20.22 9.01 -33.15
CA GLY A 522 -20.31 8.91 -34.61
C GLY A 522 -19.24 9.68 -35.39
N ASN A 523 -18.33 10.37 -34.71
CA ASN A 523 -17.27 11.14 -35.37
C ASN A 523 -15.91 10.48 -35.19
N ARG A 524 -15.24 10.14 -36.31
CA ARG A 524 -13.88 9.60 -36.30
C ARG A 524 -12.88 10.64 -35.78
N ARG A 525 -12.04 10.24 -34.84
CA ARG A 525 -10.95 11.00 -34.23
C ARG A 525 -9.69 10.15 -34.22
N GLU A 526 -8.55 10.80 -34.39
CA GLU A 526 -7.25 10.14 -34.32
C GLU A 526 -6.38 10.84 -33.29
N ILE A 527 -5.66 10.05 -32.50
CA ILE A 527 -4.70 10.53 -31.51
C ILE A 527 -3.38 9.78 -31.67
N LYS A 528 -2.27 10.51 -31.56
CA LYS A 528 -0.93 9.93 -31.64
C LYS A 528 -0.38 9.76 -30.23
N ILE A 529 -0.09 8.52 -29.83
CA ILE A 529 0.43 8.18 -28.49
C ILE A 529 1.81 7.55 -28.58
N LYS A 530 2.71 7.93 -27.67
CA LYS A 530 4.04 7.32 -27.60
C LYS A 530 3.94 5.91 -27.02
N ASP A 531 4.40 4.91 -27.76
CA ASP A 531 4.42 3.54 -27.30
C ASP A 531 5.61 3.36 -26.34
N LYS A 532 5.32 3.25 -25.04
CA LYS A 532 6.36 3.04 -24.01
C LYS A 532 7.04 1.69 -24.16
N THR A 533 6.35 0.70 -24.75
CA THR A 533 6.96 -0.60 -25.07
C THR A 533 7.92 -0.49 -26.25
N ALA A 534 7.81 0.51 -27.12
CA ALA A 534 8.78 0.72 -28.20
C ALA A 534 10.20 1.03 -27.69
N SER A 535 10.32 1.62 -26.50
CA SER A 535 11.62 1.83 -25.84
C SER A 535 12.16 0.52 -25.25
N ALA A 536 11.29 -0.31 -24.68
CA ALA A 536 11.61 -1.65 -24.19
C ALA A 536 11.89 -2.67 -25.33
N LEU A 537 11.22 -2.51 -26.47
CA LEU A 537 11.45 -3.22 -27.72
C LEU A 537 12.71 -2.69 -28.39
N LYS A 538 13.13 -1.43 -28.23
CA LYS A 538 14.49 -1.03 -28.65
C LYS A 538 15.59 -1.66 -27.78
N SER A 539 15.30 -2.02 -26.53
CA SER A 539 16.23 -2.78 -25.67
C SER A 539 16.14 -4.31 -25.81
N ASN A 540 15.00 -4.88 -26.24
CA ASN A 540 14.80 -6.33 -26.43
C ASN A 540 14.56 -6.75 -27.90
N GLY A 541 14.69 -5.81 -28.83
CA GLY A 541 14.31 -5.93 -30.23
C GLY A 541 14.82 -4.75 -31.05
N SER A 542 16.01 -4.23 -30.71
CA SER A 542 16.78 -3.50 -31.71
C SER A 542 17.12 -4.51 -32.80
N ASP A 543 16.50 -4.32 -33.94
CA ASP A 543 17.01 -4.73 -35.23
C ASP A 543 18.31 -3.95 -35.55
N ASN A 544 19.31 -4.06 -34.67
CA ASN A 544 20.63 -4.38 -35.17
C ASN A 544 20.59 -5.90 -35.27
N SER A 545 20.21 -6.42 -36.43
CA SER A 545 20.66 -7.74 -36.84
C SER A 545 22.10 -7.89 -36.34
N ILE A 546 22.32 -8.84 -35.42
CA ILE A 546 23.66 -9.18 -34.95
C ILE A 546 24.41 -9.54 -36.23
N LYS A 547 25.18 -8.59 -36.78
CA LYS A 547 25.94 -8.81 -37.99
C LYS A 547 27.02 -9.81 -37.60
N MET A 548 27.04 -10.93 -38.28
CA MET A 548 28.12 -11.91 -38.10
C MET A 548 29.28 -11.48 -38.99
N ALA A 549 30.51 -11.60 -38.49
CA ALA A 549 31.68 -11.35 -39.31
C ALA A 549 31.73 -12.39 -40.44
N ASN A 550 31.99 -11.97 -41.67
CA ASN A 550 32.25 -12.90 -42.76
C ASN A 550 33.62 -13.56 -42.52
N ALA A 551 33.65 -14.88 -42.31
CA ALA A 551 34.87 -15.62 -42.02
C ALA A 551 35.92 -15.57 -43.16
N GLU A 552 35.51 -15.24 -44.39
CA GLU A 552 36.41 -15.07 -45.54
C GLU A 552 36.94 -13.63 -45.68
N ASP A 553 36.35 -12.65 -44.99
CA ASP A 553 36.76 -11.25 -45.04
C ASP A 553 37.69 -10.92 -43.85
N LYS A 554 38.99 -10.83 -44.12
CA LYS A 554 39.99 -10.49 -43.10
C LYS A 554 39.82 -9.08 -42.52
N LEU A 555 39.04 -8.21 -43.15
CA LEU A 555 38.73 -6.88 -42.62
C LEU A 555 37.63 -6.91 -41.56
N GLU A 556 36.91 -8.02 -41.40
CA GLU A 556 35.82 -8.17 -40.45
C GLU A 556 36.23 -9.02 -39.25
N ILE A 557 36.28 -8.41 -38.06
CA ILE A 557 36.75 -9.06 -36.84
C ILE A 557 35.55 -9.45 -35.99
N GLY A 558 35.29 -10.75 -35.91
CA GLY A 558 34.23 -11.33 -35.11
C GLY A 558 34.67 -11.77 -33.70
N ALA A 559 33.70 -11.98 -32.80
CA ALA A 559 33.95 -12.54 -31.48
C ALA A 559 34.39 -14.01 -31.58
N SER A 560 35.54 -14.34 -30.98
CA SER A 560 36.03 -15.73 -30.93
C SER A 560 35.25 -16.60 -29.93
N ILE A 561 34.64 -15.98 -28.90
CA ILE A 561 33.90 -16.63 -27.82
C ILE A 561 32.68 -15.79 -27.42
N PRO A 562 31.60 -16.39 -26.88
CA PRO A 562 30.50 -15.63 -26.33
C PRO A 562 30.89 -15.07 -24.96
N GLY A 563 30.55 -13.83 -24.68
CA GLY A 563 31.00 -13.16 -23.45
C GLY A 563 30.56 -11.71 -23.35
N THR A 564 31.12 -10.97 -22.40
CA THR A 564 30.85 -9.54 -22.20
C THR A 564 32.07 -8.72 -22.57
N ILE A 565 31.90 -7.64 -23.33
CA ILE A 565 33.00 -6.71 -23.67
C ILE A 565 33.38 -5.95 -22.39
N ILE A 566 34.58 -6.15 -21.86
CA ILE A 566 35.06 -5.43 -20.67
C ILE A 566 35.67 -4.09 -21.07
N LYS A 567 36.43 -4.07 -22.16
CA LYS A 567 37.17 -2.89 -22.63
C LYS A 567 37.24 -2.82 -24.15
N VAL A 568 37.13 -1.61 -24.68
CA VAL A 568 37.46 -1.28 -26.06
C VAL A 568 38.76 -0.47 -26.05
N LEU A 569 39.80 -0.99 -26.71
CA LEU A 569 41.18 -0.46 -26.62
C LEU A 569 41.55 0.46 -27.79
N VAL A 570 40.66 0.59 -28.79
CA VAL A 570 40.90 1.35 -30.02
C VAL A 570 39.76 2.29 -30.34
N GLU A 571 40.07 3.32 -31.13
CA GLU A 571 39.10 4.30 -31.60
C GLU A 571 38.94 4.25 -33.13
N LYS A 572 37.78 4.72 -33.63
CA LYS A 572 37.53 4.81 -35.07
C LYS A 572 38.57 5.75 -35.72
N GLY A 573 39.20 5.28 -36.79
CA GLY A 573 40.25 5.99 -37.52
C GLY A 573 41.68 5.70 -37.04
N GLN A 574 41.85 4.91 -35.97
CA GLN A 574 43.16 4.49 -35.48
C GLN A 574 43.81 3.48 -36.44
N GLN A 575 45.11 3.62 -36.70
CA GLN A 575 45.91 2.61 -37.39
C GLN A 575 46.32 1.51 -36.41
N VAL A 576 46.15 0.26 -36.81
CA VAL A 576 46.49 -0.93 -36.02
C VAL A 576 47.33 -1.89 -36.85
N LYS A 577 48.24 -2.61 -36.18
CA LYS A 577 49.05 -3.68 -36.79
C LYS A 577 48.45 -5.05 -36.55
N GLU A 578 48.75 -6.01 -37.40
CA GLU A 578 48.41 -7.42 -37.20
C GLU A 578 48.85 -7.89 -35.79
N GLY A 579 47.93 -8.48 -35.04
CA GLY A 579 48.15 -8.95 -33.67
C GLY A 579 47.97 -7.87 -32.58
N GLU A 580 47.71 -6.61 -32.94
CA GLU A 580 47.44 -5.54 -31.97
C GLU A 580 46.06 -5.74 -31.30
N SER A 581 45.97 -5.52 -29.99
CA SER A 581 44.73 -5.77 -29.22
C SER A 581 43.70 -4.66 -29.46
N LEU A 582 42.48 -5.05 -29.84
CA LEU A 582 41.39 -4.14 -30.17
C LEU A 582 40.38 -4.01 -29.04
N LEU A 583 40.06 -5.12 -28.37
CA LEU A 583 39.07 -5.18 -27.29
C LEU A 583 39.28 -6.43 -26.43
N THR A 584 38.69 -6.44 -25.24
CA THR A 584 38.77 -7.56 -24.28
C THR A 584 37.38 -8.11 -23.98
N ILE A 585 37.21 -9.43 -24.12
CA ILE A 585 35.97 -10.16 -23.81
C ILE A 585 36.17 -10.97 -22.52
N GLU A 586 35.22 -10.88 -21.59
CA GLU A 586 35.09 -11.81 -20.46
C GLU A 586 34.15 -12.96 -20.82
N ALA A 587 34.62 -14.19 -20.63
CA ALA A 587 33.77 -15.37 -20.63
C ALA A 587 34.14 -16.27 -19.47
N MET A 588 33.17 -16.67 -18.64
CA MET A 588 33.38 -17.56 -17.49
C MET A 588 34.54 -17.10 -16.56
N LYS A 589 34.63 -15.78 -16.29
CA LYS A 589 35.68 -15.15 -15.48
C LYS A 589 37.10 -15.22 -16.08
N MET A 590 37.23 -15.55 -17.37
CA MET A 590 38.49 -15.45 -18.12
C MET A 590 38.41 -14.31 -19.13
N GLU A 591 39.44 -13.47 -19.14
CA GLU A 591 39.58 -12.36 -20.09
C GLU A 591 40.35 -12.83 -21.33
N THR A 592 39.82 -12.52 -22.50
CA THR A 592 40.43 -12.84 -23.80
C THR A 592 40.51 -11.58 -24.65
N ASN A 593 41.72 -11.24 -25.11
CA ASN A 593 41.91 -10.13 -26.03
C ASN A 593 41.59 -10.56 -27.46
N ILE A 594 40.80 -9.73 -28.15
CA ILE A 594 40.57 -9.84 -29.58
C ILE A 594 41.55 -8.91 -30.28
N VAL A 595 42.29 -9.47 -31.23
CA VAL A 595 43.40 -8.79 -31.92
C VAL A 595 43.06 -8.51 -33.38
N ALA A 596 43.77 -7.56 -34.00
CA ALA A 596 43.69 -7.27 -35.42
C ALA A 596 44.18 -8.46 -36.26
N SER A 597 43.40 -8.84 -37.27
CA SER A 597 43.69 -9.91 -38.23
C SER A 597 44.71 -9.52 -39.30
N MET A 598 44.96 -8.23 -39.49
CA MET A 598 45.95 -7.66 -40.42
C MET A 598 46.22 -6.19 -40.08
N ASP A 599 47.25 -5.61 -40.69
CA ASP A 599 47.48 -4.16 -40.67
C ASP A 599 46.30 -3.42 -41.33
N GLY A 600 45.82 -2.34 -40.73
CA GLY A 600 44.70 -1.57 -41.28
C GLY A 600 44.29 -0.38 -40.42
N THR A 601 43.22 0.31 -40.84
CA THR A 601 42.61 1.41 -40.07
C THR A 601 41.23 1.00 -39.56
N ILE A 602 40.92 1.30 -38.30
CA ILE A 602 39.58 1.03 -37.73
C ILE A 602 38.51 1.86 -38.48
N ASP A 603 37.64 1.21 -39.23
CA ASP A 603 36.54 1.87 -39.93
C ASP A 603 35.30 2.04 -39.04
N SER A 604 34.94 0.99 -38.30
CA SER A 604 33.83 1.02 -37.34
C SER A 604 34.01 0.02 -36.21
N ILE A 605 33.49 0.41 -35.04
CA ILE A 605 33.37 -0.43 -33.85
C ILE A 605 31.86 -0.57 -33.61
N LEU A 606 31.37 -1.81 -33.58
CA LEU A 606 29.94 -2.14 -33.58
C LEU A 606 29.43 -2.64 -32.21
N VAL A 607 30.27 -2.53 -31.19
CA VAL A 607 30.00 -2.96 -29.82
C VAL A 607 30.43 -1.92 -28.80
N SER A 608 29.89 -2.02 -27.58
CA SER A 608 30.16 -1.11 -26.45
C SER A 608 30.60 -1.87 -25.20
N GLU A 609 31.31 -1.22 -24.29
CA GLU A 609 31.69 -1.80 -22.99
C GLU A 609 30.44 -2.20 -22.19
N GLY A 610 30.46 -3.37 -21.57
CA GLY A 610 29.32 -3.97 -20.87
C GLY A 610 28.34 -4.74 -21.79
N GLN A 611 28.52 -4.70 -23.12
CA GLN A 611 27.65 -5.42 -24.05
C GLN A 611 27.96 -6.91 -24.09
N GLN A 612 26.92 -7.76 -24.06
CA GLN A 612 27.04 -9.19 -24.35
C GLN A 612 27.14 -9.46 -25.86
N VAL A 613 28.08 -10.32 -26.24
CA VAL A 613 28.34 -10.73 -27.62
C VAL A 613 28.28 -12.24 -27.78
N LYS A 614 27.88 -12.72 -28.96
CA LYS A 614 27.86 -14.14 -29.34
C LYS A 614 29.07 -14.49 -30.20
N THR A 615 29.50 -15.75 -30.19
CA THR A 615 30.55 -16.24 -31.12
C THR A 615 30.22 -15.88 -32.56
N GLY A 616 31.17 -15.31 -33.28
CA GLY A 616 31.04 -14.91 -34.68
C GLY A 616 30.37 -13.55 -34.91
N GLN A 617 29.85 -12.89 -33.87
CA GLN A 617 29.32 -11.53 -33.98
C GLN A 617 30.42 -10.55 -34.38
N LEU A 618 30.19 -9.74 -35.41
CA LEU A 618 31.08 -8.69 -35.89
C LEU A 618 31.26 -7.63 -34.80
N LEU A 619 32.52 -7.40 -34.43
CA LEU A 619 32.91 -6.45 -33.39
C LEU A 619 33.53 -5.19 -33.99
N VAL A 620 34.46 -5.37 -34.93
CA VAL A 620 35.26 -4.31 -35.54
C VAL A 620 35.40 -4.56 -37.03
N LYS A 621 35.35 -3.49 -37.83
CA LYS A 621 35.68 -3.53 -39.26
C LYS A 621 36.89 -2.66 -39.57
N LEU A 622 37.85 -3.21 -40.31
CA LEU A 622 39.04 -2.54 -40.81
C LEU A 622 38.81 -2.01 -42.24
N LYS A 623 39.63 -1.04 -42.67
CA LYS A 623 39.74 -0.58 -44.06
C LYS A 623 41.16 -0.25 -44.47
#